data_AF-A0A844FW94-F1
#
_entry.id   AF-A0A844FW94-F1
#
_cell.length_a   1.000
_cell.length_b   1.000
_cell.length_c   1.000
_cell.angle_alpha   90.00
_cell.angle_beta   90.00
_cell.angle_gamma   90.00
#
_symmetry.space_group_name_H-M   'P 1'
#
loop_
_entity.id
_entity.type
_entity.pdbx_description
1 polymer ?
#
loop_
_entity_poly.entity_id
_entity_poly.type
_entity_poly.pdbx_seq_one_letter_code
_entity_poly.pdbx_strand_id
1 'polypeptide(L)'
;MDYKQSSMVDIAFDYMKSLSGPVSFFDLWNKVAELKGYNEEERDQNQSLFYTGLILDGRMITTGENMWDLRLRRKFEEVHIDMNDIYNDDEEVEEEEVDDSVDEDSYDDDEN
;
A
#
# COMPACT_ATOMS: atom_id res chain seq x y z
N MET A 1 -21.60 7.89 -11.70
CA MET A 1 -21.51 6.48 -11.26
C MET A 1 -22.46 6.27 -10.08
N ASP A 2 -23.02 5.08 -9.92
CA ASP A 2 -23.62 4.68 -8.65
C ASP A 2 -22.51 4.16 -7.72
N TYR A 3 -21.95 5.06 -6.92
CA TYR A 3 -20.78 4.79 -6.08
C TYR A 3 -21.05 3.74 -4.99
N LYS A 4 -22.31 3.48 -4.61
CA LYS A 4 -22.60 2.43 -3.63
C LYS A 4 -22.32 1.04 -4.19
N GLN A 5 -22.60 0.82 -5.48
CA GLN A 5 -22.42 -0.47 -6.14
C GLN A 5 -21.06 -0.67 -6.82
N SER A 6 -20.28 0.40 -7.02
CA SER A 6 -18.93 0.31 -7.62
C SER A 6 -17.87 -0.25 -6.67
N SER A 7 -16.82 -0.91 -7.19
CA SER A 7 -15.67 -1.33 -6.36
C SER A 7 -14.97 -0.13 -5.72
N MET A 8 -14.46 -0.25 -4.48
CA MET A 8 -13.69 0.81 -3.81
C MET A 8 -12.52 1.34 -4.69
N VAL A 9 -11.89 0.44 -5.43
CA VAL A 9 -10.77 0.73 -6.34
C VAL A 9 -11.23 1.55 -7.56
N ASP A 10 -12.41 1.27 -8.12
CA ASP A 10 -12.94 2.03 -9.25
C ASP A 10 -13.33 3.45 -8.83
N ILE A 11 -13.86 3.59 -7.61
CA ILE A 11 -14.15 4.90 -7.02
C ILE A 11 -12.86 5.70 -6.83
N ALA A 12 -11.82 5.07 -6.27
CA ALA A 12 -10.51 5.69 -6.10
C ALA A 12 -9.92 6.16 -7.44
N PHE A 13 -9.97 5.29 -8.46
CA PHE A 13 -9.47 5.61 -9.79
C PHE A 13 -10.23 6.77 -10.44
N ASP A 14 -11.56 6.79 -10.34
CA ASP A 14 -12.40 7.88 -10.85
C ASP A 14 -12.13 9.20 -10.11
N TYR A 15 -12.00 9.15 -8.78
CA TYR A 15 -11.63 10.31 -7.97
C TYR A 15 -10.25 10.85 -8.36
N MET A 16 -9.24 9.99 -8.50
CA MET A 16 -7.88 10.40 -8.86
C MET A 16 -7.81 11.02 -10.26
N LYS A 17 -8.66 10.63 -11.21
CA LYS A 17 -8.74 11.30 -12.53
C LYS A 17 -9.11 12.78 -12.43
N SER A 18 -9.82 13.18 -11.37
CA SER A 18 -10.19 14.58 -11.14
C SER A 18 -9.05 15.40 -10.51
N LEU A 19 -8.02 14.74 -9.97
CA LEU A 19 -6.87 15.37 -9.33
C LEU A 19 -5.74 15.63 -10.34
N SER A 20 -4.99 16.70 -10.14
CA SER A 20 -3.82 17.04 -10.97
C SER A 20 -2.53 16.35 -10.53
N GLY A 21 -2.46 15.82 -9.31
CA GLY A 21 -1.26 15.20 -8.75
C GLY A 21 -1.53 14.02 -7.81
N PRO A 22 -0.50 13.58 -7.07
CA PRO A 22 -0.60 12.54 -6.06
C PRO A 22 -1.50 12.93 -4.89
N VAL A 23 -2.04 11.91 -4.21
CA VAL A 23 -2.90 12.06 -3.03
C VAL A 23 -2.43 11.09 -1.94
N SER A 24 -2.53 11.47 -0.67
CA SER A 24 -2.18 10.56 0.42
C SER A 24 -3.16 9.38 0.46
N PHE A 25 -2.69 8.22 0.92
CA PHE A 25 -3.58 7.08 1.13
C PHE A 25 -4.78 7.42 2.02
N PHE A 26 -4.57 8.18 3.10
CA PHE A 26 -5.65 8.55 4.02
C PHE A 26 -6.71 9.42 3.36
N ASP A 27 -6.31 10.42 2.57
CA ASP A 27 -7.27 11.27 1.87
C ASP A 27 -8.04 10.49 0.82
N LEU A 28 -7.36 9.59 0.11
CA LEU A 28 -7.97 8.70 -0.87
C LEU A 28 -8.99 7.76 -0.21
N TRP A 29 -8.60 7.12 0.89
CA TRP A 29 -9.46 6.23 1.67
C TRP A 29 -10.69 6.96 2.22
N ASN A 30 -10.48 8.13 2.84
CA ASN A 30 -11.55 8.96 3.37
C ASN A 30 -12.56 9.32 2.28
N LYS A 31 -12.07 9.66 1.08
CA LYS A 31 -12.97 10.01 -0.03
C LYS A 31 -13.78 8.81 -0.52
N VAL A 32 -13.14 7.64 -0.62
CA VAL A 32 -13.83 6.40 -1.02
C VAL A 32 -14.89 6.00 0.01
N ALA A 33 -14.56 6.03 1.30
CA ALA A 33 -15.48 5.72 2.39
C ALA A 33 -16.68 6.68 2.42
N GLU A 34 -16.45 7.98 2.21
CA GLU A 34 -17.51 8.99 2.10
C GLU A 34 -18.47 8.68 0.94
N LEU A 35 -17.93 8.39 -0.25
CA LEU A 35 -18.73 8.08 -1.44
C LEU A 35 -19.49 6.74 -1.33
N LYS A 36 -18.92 5.78 -0.60
CA LYS A 36 -19.58 4.53 -0.22
C LYS A 36 -20.68 4.72 0.82
N GLY A 37 -20.59 5.77 1.62
CA GLY A 37 -21.47 6.02 2.75
C GLY A 37 -21.20 5.06 3.91
N TYR A 38 -19.94 4.66 4.10
CA TYR A 38 -19.53 3.79 5.20
C TYR A 38 -19.62 4.51 6.55
N ASN A 39 -20.09 3.78 7.56
CA ASN A 39 -19.99 4.18 8.96
C ASN A 39 -18.58 3.88 9.53
N GLU A 40 -18.31 4.22 10.79
CA GLU A 40 -16.98 4.05 11.41
C GLU A 40 -16.53 2.57 11.45
N GLU A 41 -17.42 1.65 11.83
CA GLU A 41 -17.11 0.22 11.90
C GLU A 41 -16.80 -0.34 10.50
N GLU A 42 -17.61 0.01 9.50
CA GLU A 42 -17.35 -0.37 8.11
C GLU A 42 -16.04 0.23 7.59
N ARG A 43 -15.67 1.43 8.03
CA ARG A 43 -14.40 2.04 7.64
C ARG A 43 -13.22 1.22 8.17
N ASP A 44 -13.23 0.90 9.46
CA ASP A 44 -12.13 0.15 10.08
C ASP A 44 -11.99 -1.25 9.46
N GLN A 45 -13.11 -1.90 9.15
CA GLN A 45 -13.11 -3.23 8.51
C GLN A 45 -12.63 -3.23 7.06
N ASN A 46 -12.85 -2.15 6.31
CA ASN A 46 -12.58 -2.11 4.87
C ASN A 46 -11.28 -1.38 4.48
N GLN A 47 -10.64 -0.64 5.39
CA GLN A 47 -9.44 0.14 5.05
C GLN A 47 -8.28 -0.74 4.54
N SER A 48 -7.99 -1.85 5.23
CA SER A 48 -6.94 -2.78 4.84
C SER A 48 -7.27 -3.49 3.52
N LEU A 49 -8.55 -3.84 3.32
CA LEU A 49 -9.02 -4.43 2.07
C LEU A 49 -8.85 -3.45 0.91
N PHE A 50 -9.12 -2.17 1.13
CA PHE A 50 -8.90 -1.12 0.14
C PHE A 50 -7.43 -1.00 -0.24
N TYR A 51 -6.52 -0.96 0.73
CA TYR A 51 -5.07 -0.91 0.47
C TYR A 51 -4.61 -2.09 -0.40
N THR A 52 -4.99 -3.31 -0.04
CA THR A 52 -4.71 -4.51 -0.85
C THR A 52 -5.31 -4.39 -2.25
N GLY A 53 -6.54 -3.87 -2.37
CA GLY A 53 -7.19 -3.64 -3.66
C GLY A 53 -6.44 -2.66 -4.56
N LEU A 54 -5.87 -1.59 -3.99
CA LEU A 54 -5.03 -0.64 -4.75
C LEU A 54 -3.78 -1.32 -5.32
N ILE A 55 -3.11 -2.13 -4.51
CA ILE A 55 -1.89 -2.84 -4.90
C ILE A 55 -2.18 -3.86 -6.01
N LEU A 56 -3.28 -4.64 -5.88
CA LEU A 56 -3.65 -5.67 -6.86
C LEU A 56 -4.14 -5.10 -8.20
N ASP A 57 -4.78 -3.94 -8.19
CA ASP A 57 -5.32 -3.31 -9.41
C ASP A 57 -4.23 -2.74 -10.32
N GLY A 58 -3.20 -2.12 -9.72
CA GLY A 58 -2.01 -1.65 -10.42
C GLY A 58 -2.19 -0.43 -11.32
N ARG A 59 -3.42 0.08 -11.57
CA ARG A 59 -3.63 1.35 -12.31
C ARG A 59 -3.19 2.57 -11.50
N MET A 60 -3.19 2.43 -10.19
CA MET A 60 -2.66 3.39 -9.22
C MET A 60 -1.34 2.84 -8.68
N ILE A 61 -0.38 3.72 -8.45
CA ILE A 61 0.95 3.36 -7.94
C ILE A 61 1.31 4.26 -6.76
N THR A 62 2.13 3.74 -5.86
CA THR A 62 2.78 4.58 -4.84
C THR A 62 3.91 5.38 -5.46
N THR A 63 4.05 6.64 -5.05
CA THR A 63 5.13 7.55 -5.48
C THR A 63 6.13 7.83 -4.36
N GLY A 64 6.07 7.06 -3.26
CA GLY A 64 6.83 7.29 -2.03
C GLY A 64 5.98 7.95 -0.93
N GLU A 65 6.38 7.77 0.33
CA GLU A 65 5.72 8.34 1.52
C GLU A 65 4.21 8.07 1.61
N ASN A 66 3.76 6.92 1.08
CA ASN A 66 2.35 6.52 0.98
C ASN A 66 1.46 7.52 0.21
N MET A 67 2.06 8.23 -0.74
CA MET A 67 1.37 9.03 -1.74
C MET A 67 1.05 8.17 -2.97
N TRP A 68 -0.15 8.35 -3.50
CA TRP A 68 -0.69 7.55 -4.60
C TRP A 68 -0.98 8.42 -5.82
N ASP A 69 -0.62 7.93 -7.00
CA ASP A 69 -0.87 8.60 -8.28
C ASP A 69 -1.32 7.61 -9.36
N LEU A 70 -1.83 8.11 -10.48
CA LEU A 70 -2.20 7.28 -11.61
C LEU A 70 -0.96 6.87 -12.39
N ARG A 71 -0.80 5.57 -12.65
CA ARG A 71 0.29 5.03 -13.50
C ARG A 71 0.35 5.73 -14.86
N LEU A 72 -0.81 6.06 -15.42
CA LEU A 72 -0.96 6.78 -16.70
C LEU A 72 -0.29 8.17 -16.74
N ARG A 73 -0.01 8.80 -15.59
CA ARG A 73 0.65 10.11 -15.51
C ARG A 73 2.17 10.00 -15.44
N ARG A 74 2.71 8.80 -15.25
CA ARG A 74 4.13 8.56 -14.99
C ARG A 74 4.81 7.96 -16.21
N LYS A 75 6.08 8.31 -16.40
CA LYS A 75 6.87 7.75 -17.49
C LYS A 75 7.14 6.27 -17.22
N PHE A 76 7.31 5.50 -18.28
CA PHE A 76 7.65 4.07 -18.18
C PHE A 76 8.91 3.84 -17.33
N GLU A 77 9.93 4.68 -17.52
CA GLU A 77 11.21 4.64 -16.78
C GLU A 77 11.04 4.88 -15.26
N GLU A 78 10.01 5.61 -14.83
CA GLU A 78 9.76 5.89 -13.40
C GLU A 78 9.04 4.73 -12.68
N VAL A 79 8.49 3.78 -13.44
CA VAL A 79 7.65 2.69 -12.91
C VAL A 79 8.19 1.30 -13.23
N HIS A 80 9.16 1.20 -14.14
CA HIS A 80 9.83 -0.03 -14.51
C HIS A 80 11.19 -0.07 -13.84
N ILE A 81 11.28 -0.82 -12.73
CA ILE A 81 12.57 -1.13 -12.12
C ILE A 81 13.11 -2.32 -12.91
N ASP A 82 14.23 -2.14 -13.61
CA ASP A 82 14.91 -3.28 -14.22
C ASP A 82 15.42 -4.18 -13.10
N MET A 83 14.90 -5.41 -13.06
CA MET A 83 15.25 -6.34 -11.99
C MET A 83 16.74 -6.66 -12.00
N ASN A 84 17.41 -6.58 -13.16
CA ASN A 84 18.85 -6.74 -13.23
C ASN A 84 19.60 -5.61 -12.52
N ASP A 85 19.09 -4.38 -12.52
CA ASP A 85 19.71 -3.27 -11.79
C ASP A 85 19.63 -3.47 -10.26
N ILE A 86 18.57 -4.12 -9.77
CA ILE A 86 18.47 -4.49 -8.34
C ILE A 86 19.51 -5.56 -7.96
N TYR A 87 19.74 -6.55 -8.84
CA TYR A 87 20.68 -7.64 -8.57
C TYR A 87 22.16 -7.28 -8.88
N ASN A 88 22.42 -6.16 -9.57
CA ASN A 88 23.77 -5.74 -9.91
C ASN A 88 24.40 -4.78 -8.87
N ASP A 89 23.66 -4.38 -7.84
CA ASP A 89 24.16 -3.56 -6.72
C ASP A 89 24.78 -4.43 -5.58
N ASP A 90 25.06 -5.72 -5.84
CA ASP A 90 25.76 -6.66 -4.95
C ASP A 90 27.30 -6.43 -4.94
N GLU A 91 27.77 -5.18 -4.92
CA GLU A 91 29.17 -4.85 -4.56
C GLU A 91 29.19 -3.72 -3.51
N GLU A 92 28.75 -4.04 -2.29
CA GLU A 92 29.17 -3.52 -0.96
C GLU A 92 28.01 -3.55 0.04
N VAL A 93 27.67 -4.75 0.53
CA VAL A 93 26.98 -4.89 1.81
C VAL A 93 28.07 -5.23 2.83
N GLU A 94 28.51 -4.25 3.63
CA GLU A 94 29.36 -4.53 4.80
C GLU A 94 28.58 -5.49 5.72
N GLU A 95 29.18 -6.64 6.01
CA GLU A 95 28.65 -7.64 6.94
C GLU A 95 28.59 -7.01 8.35
N GLU A 96 27.44 -6.47 8.75
CA GLU A 96 27.16 -6.22 10.16
C GLU A 96 26.94 -7.57 10.85
N GLU A 97 27.96 -8.04 11.58
CA GLU A 97 27.92 -9.20 12.47
C GLU A 97 26.75 -9.09 13.45
N VAL A 98 25.68 -9.85 13.21
CA VAL A 98 24.54 -9.94 14.13
C VAL A 98 24.90 -10.93 15.25
N ASP A 99 25.11 -10.39 16.46
CA ASP A 99 25.33 -11.14 17.70
C ASP A 99 24.07 -11.95 18.09
N ASP A 100 24.07 -13.24 17.78
CA ASP A 100 23.00 -14.21 18.05
C ASP A 100 22.95 -14.63 19.53
N SER A 101 22.75 -13.66 20.43
CA SER A 101 22.41 -13.95 21.82
C SER A 101 20.93 -14.31 21.92
N VAL A 102 20.63 -15.56 21.58
CA VAL A 102 19.32 -16.19 21.80
C VAL A 102 19.06 -16.28 23.31
N ASP A 103 18.20 -15.41 23.82
CA ASP A 103 17.63 -15.56 25.17
C ASP A 103 16.69 -16.78 25.15
N GLU A 104 17.16 -17.87 25.76
CA GLU A 104 16.46 -19.14 25.88
C GLU A 104 15.30 -18.97 26.88
N ASP A 105 14.10 -18.69 26.36
CA ASP A 105 12.85 -18.66 27.13
C ASP A 105 12.68 -20.00 27.88
N SER A 106 12.90 -19.93 29.20
CA SER A 106 12.56 -20.96 30.17
C SER A 106 11.06 -21.26 30.08
N TYR A 107 10.72 -22.44 29.56
CA TYR A 107 9.37 -23.00 29.61
C TYR A 107 8.94 -23.16 31.08
N ASP A 108 8.02 -22.32 31.53
CA ASP A 108 7.31 -22.50 32.80
C ASP A 108 6.23 -23.58 32.60
N ASP A 109 6.53 -24.76 33.11
CA ASP A 109 5.62 -25.91 33.23
C ASP A 109 4.80 -25.71 34.52
N ASP A 110 3.62 -25.11 34.40
CA ASP A 110 2.65 -25.01 35.50
C ASP A 110 1.49 -26.00 35.25
N GLU A 111 1.74 -27.29 35.49
CA GLU A 111 0.71 -28.26 35.83
C GLU A 111 0.38 -28.14 37.33
N ASN A 112 -0.83 -27.64 37.66
CA ASN A 112 -1.53 -28.01 38.89
C ASN A 112 -3.05 -27.87 38.77
#